data_AF-A8MBI9-F1
#
_entry.id   AF-A8MBI9-F1
#
_cell.length_a   1.000
_cell.length_b   1.000
_cell.length_c   1.000
_cell.angle_alpha   90.00
_cell.angle_beta   90.00
_cell.angle_gamma   90.00
#
_symmetry.space_group_name_H-M   'P 1'
#
loop_
_entity.id
_entity.type
_entity.pdbx_description
1 polymer ?
#
loop_
_entity_poly.entity_id
_entity_poly.type
_entity_poly.pdbx_seq_one_letter_code
_entity_poly.pdbx_strand_id
1 'polypeptide(L)'
;MVVMEEKDDSGSKVKLVEDLLRIVNDEVRGSFQGIVRDLSGAFTLFKDTYGFNTSYVDLSEGGLIVLESVCSQSKGTGNESLNPLIRFIGLNPSEGSTYPFTVSLGLLCMPSQESVSYQGEGPGVEDGALYFVSGFSEAGVVGDLKLYCARRVIVKPGNLTSGVNVNGEDLVKEAAKACREFRESHSDLVKSFSESFGLEPAEVVEIDEGSVGVDLPLSLSLMEPVKALASRLKSAVSEEAPSLMLLGLQCTGGEGEDYVLNASEDGVLVIGKRQSNGCLRYFMVK
;
A
#
# COMPACT_ATOMS: atom_id res chain seq x y z
N MET A 1 53.64 1.82 14.79
CA MET A 1 52.36 1.07 14.70
C MET A 1 51.29 2.02 15.17
N VAL A 2 50.65 2.72 14.21
CA VAL A 2 49.60 3.70 14.53
C VAL A 2 48.33 2.89 14.71
N VAL A 3 47.86 2.78 15.95
CA VAL A 3 46.51 2.30 16.24
C VAL A 3 45.60 3.44 15.79
N MET A 4 45.05 3.33 14.59
CA MET A 4 43.91 4.14 14.21
C MET A 4 42.75 3.67 15.07
N GLU A 5 42.41 4.45 16.09
CA GLU A 5 41.12 4.35 16.76
C GLU A 5 40.04 4.53 15.69
N GLU A 6 39.27 3.47 15.41
CA GLU A 6 37.94 3.61 14.81
C GLU A 6 37.14 4.50 15.74
N LYS A 7 37.09 5.80 15.43
CA LYS A 7 36.14 6.71 16.05
C LYS A 7 34.76 6.18 15.73
N ASP A 8 33.98 6.01 16.80
CA ASP A 8 32.60 5.57 16.84
C ASP A 8 31.74 6.21 15.72
N ASP A 9 31.67 5.52 14.58
CA ASP A 9 31.00 5.89 13.33
C ASP A 9 29.47 5.68 13.42
N SER A 10 29.00 5.12 14.54
CA SER A 10 27.59 4.80 14.79
C SER A 10 26.72 6.06 14.81
N GLY A 11 27.15 7.13 15.50
CA GLY A 11 26.43 8.40 15.56
C GLY A 11 26.33 9.11 14.22
N SER A 12 27.34 8.94 13.35
CA SER A 12 27.35 9.50 11.98
C SER A 12 26.34 8.78 11.09
N LYS A 13 26.30 7.44 11.15
CA LYS A 13 25.36 6.61 10.37
C LYS A 13 23.91 6.82 10.79
N VAL A 14 23.63 6.87 12.09
CA VAL A 14 22.26 7.14 12.58
C VAL A 14 21.77 8.49 12.07
N LYS A 15 22.60 9.53 12.14
CA LYS A 15 22.26 10.85 11.62
C LYS A 15 22.02 10.84 10.12
N LEU A 16 22.85 10.14 9.35
CA LEU A 16 22.66 9.97 7.91
C LEU A 16 21.31 9.32 7.59
N VAL A 17 20.94 8.24 8.30
CA VAL A 17 19.64 7.58 8.13
C VAL A 17 18.49 8.52 8.43
N GLU A 18 18.56 9.29 9.53
CA GLU A 18 17.54 10.28 9.86
C GLU A 18 17.40 11.37 8.79
N ASP A 19 18.53 11.88 8.30
CA ASP A 19 18.55 12.89 7.24
C ASP A 19 17.94 12.35 5.94
N LEU A 20 18.27 11.12 5.55
CA LEU A 20 17.68 10.46 4.38
C LEU A 20 16.17 10.22 4.54
N LEU A 21 15.74 9.70 5.69
CA LEU A 21 14.32 9.52 6.00
C LEU A 21 13.55 10.83 5.92
N ARG A 22 14.14 11.93 6.42
CA ARG A 22 13.54 13.27 6.34
C ARG A 22 13.44 13.78 4.91
N ILE A 23 14.53 13.72 4.14
CA ILE A 23 14.57 14.17 2.74
C ILE A 23 13.52 13.43 1.91
N VAL A 24 13.48 12.10 2.02
CA VAL A 24 12.50 11.26 1.33
C VAL A 24 11.09 11.65 1.74
N ASN A 25 10.82 11.77 3.04
CA ASN A 25 9.49 12.11 3.53
C ASN A 25 9.01 13.49 3.04
N ASP A 26 9.88 14.50 3.05
CA ASP A 26 9.51 15.85 2.61
C ASP A 26 9.17 15.87 1.10
N GLU A 27 9.96 15.17 0.28
CA GLU A 27 9.74 15.06 -1.16
C GLU A 27 8.42 14.32 -1.48
N VAL A 28 8.17 13.23 -0.77
CA VAL A 28 6.94 12.44 -0.92
C VAL A 28 5.72 13.26 -0.52
N ARG A 29 5.77 13.97 0.61
CA ARG A 29 4.64 14.81 1.05
C ARG A 29 4.35 15.92 0.05
N GLY A 30 5.37 16.58 -0.47
CA GLY A 30 5.21 17.62 -1.49
C GLY A 30 4.57 17.08 -2.77
N SER A 31 5.07 15.94 -3.25
CA SER A 31 4.56 15.28 -4.46
C SER A 31 3.12 14.76 -4.28
N PHE A 32 2.83 14.12 -3.15
CA PHE A 32 1.51 13.56 -2.86
C PHE A 32 0.45 14.65 -2.69
N GLN A 33 0.78 15.79 -2.09
CA GLN A 33 -0.14 16.94 -2.00
C GLN A 33 -0.55 17.47 -3.37
N GLY A 34 0.37 17.49 -4.35
CA GLY A 34 0.06 17.83 -5.73
C GLY A 34 -0.97 16.86 -6.33
N ILE A 35 -0.75 15.56 -6.17
CA ILE A 35 -1.65 14.52 -6.68
C ILE A 35 -3.03 14.59 -6.01
N VAL A 36 -3.10 14.74 -4.69
CA VAL A 36 -4.38 14.87 -3.97
C VAL A 36 -5.16 16.09 -4.43
N ARG A 37 -4.49 17.21 -4.70
CA ARG A 37 -5.13 18.41 -5.24
C ARG A 37 -5.69 18.14 -6.64
N ASP A 38 -4.86 17.57 -7.51
CA ASP A 38 -5.19 17.38 -8.92
C ASP A 38 -6.26 16.28 -9.10
N LEU A 39 -6.33 15.29 -8.20
CA LEU A 39 -7.29 14.17 -8.21
C LEU A 39 -8.32 14.23 -7.08
N SER A 40 -8.58 15.41 -6.51
CA SER A 40 -9.36 15.58 -5.28
C SER A 40 -10.74 14.89 -5.29
N GLY A 41 -11.44 14.91 -6.43
CA GLY A 41 -12.73 14.24 -6.55
C GLY A 41 -12.63 12.70 -6.60
N ALA A 42 -11.56 12.13 -7.15
CA ALA A 42 -11.32 10.68 -7.07
C ALA A 42 -11.01 10.24 -5.64
N PHE A 43 -10.22 11.01 -4.90
CA PHE A 43 -9.98 10.76 -3.47
C PHE A 43 -11.27 10.89 -2.64
N THR A 44 -12.12 11.88 -2.95
CA THR A 44 -13.43 12.04 -2.30
C THR A 44 -14.32 10.84 -2.57
N LEU A 45 -14.44 10.42 -3.83
CA LEU A 45 -15.20 9.23 -4.20
C LEU A 45 -14.66 7.96 -3.53
N PHE A 46 -13.33 7.82 -3.45
CA PHE A 46 -12.70 6.69 -2.78
C PHE A 46 -13.09 6.65 -1.30
N LYS A 47 -12.98 7.79 -0.62
CA LYS A 47 -13.37 7.95 0.78
C LYS A 47 -14.85 7.65 0.99
N ASP A 48 -15.73 8.19 0.16
CA ASP A 48 -17.17 8.00 0.28
C ASP A 48 -17.56 6.53 0.03
N THR A 49 -16.82 5.83 -0.82
CA THR A 49 -17.06 4.42 -1.14
C THR A 49 -16.51 3.47 -0.07
N TYR A 50 -15.25 3.67 0.34
CA TYR A 50 -14.51 2.70 1.15
C TYR A 50 -14.26 3.15 2.59
N GLY A 51 -14.34 4.45 2.87
CA GLY A 51 -14.19 5.02 4.21
C GLY A 51 -12.74 5.34 4.62
N PHE A 52 -11.80 5.41 3.68
CA PHE A 52 -10.39 5.75 3.93
C PHE A 52 -10.01 7.05 3.22
N ASN A 53 -9.13 7.88 3.81
CA ASN A 53 -8.69 9.11 3.14
C ASN A 53 -7.53 8.85 2.18
N THR A 54 -6.74 7.80 2.40
CA THR A 54 -5.53 7.52 1.62
C THR A 54 -5.62 6.22 0.84
N SER A 55 -5.04 6.26 -0.35
CA SER A 55 -4.83 5.16 -1.27
C SER A 55 -3.45 5.31 -1.91
N TYR A 56 -2.85 4.19 -2.28
CA TYR A 56 -1.82 4.17 -3.31
C TYR A 56 -2.45 4.72 -4.58
N VAL A 57 -1.77 5.62 -5.28
CA VAL A 57 -2.24 6.15 -6.56
C VAL A 57 -1.18 5.92 -7.61
N ASP A 58 -1.57 5.32 -8.73
CA ASP A 58 -0.68 5.05 -9.86
C ASP A 58 -1.29 5.42 -11.20
N LEU A 59 -0.43 5.58 -12.20
CA LEU A 59 -0.79 5.73 -13.59
C LEU A 59 -0.27 4.52 -14.37
N SER A 60 -1.20 3.67 -14.79
CA SER A 60 -0.89 2.51 -15.62
C SER A 60 -0.63 2.90 -17.07
N GLU A 61 0.03 2.00 -17.80
CA GLU A 61 0.21 2.11 -19.25
C GLU A 61 -1.15 2.22 -19.94
N GLY A 62 -1.39 3.32 -20.64
CA GLY A 62 -2.69 3.64 -21.25
C GLY A 62 -3.47 4.77 -20.56
N GLY A 63 -2.91 5.37 -19.50
CA GLY A 63 -3.47 6.58 -18.87
C GLY A 63 -4.60 6.31 -17.87
N LEU A 64 -4.77 5.05 -17.46
CA LEU A 64 -5.70 4.65 -16.41
C LEU A 64 -5.06 4.92 -15.04
N ILE A 65 -5.72 5.73 -14.24
CA ILE A 65 -5.34 6.03 -12.86
C ILE A 65 -5.95 4.98 -11.94
N VAL A 66 -5.14 4.39 -11.07
CA VAL A 66 -5.58 3.40 -10.08
C VAL A 66 -5.40 4.00 -8.70
N LEU A 67 -6.47 4.03 -7.91
CA LEU A 67 -6.41 4.30 -6.48
C LEU A 67 -6.63 2.97 -5.76
N GLU A 68 -5.79 2.59 -4.79
CA GLU A 68 -5.87 1.28 -4.14
C GLU A 68 -5.54 1.35 -2.64
N SER A 69 -6.21 0.51 -1.85
CA SER A 69 -5.88 0.22 -0.47
C SER A 69 -5.91 -1.29 -0.25
N VAL A 70 -4.92 -1.81 0.47
CA VAL A 70 -4.75 -3.24 0.71
C VAL A 70 -4.84 -3.56 2.21
N CYS A 71 -5.53 -4.65 2.52
CA CYS A 71 -5.53 -5.29 3.83
C CYS A 71 -5.17 -6.75 3.61
N SER A 72 -4.16 -7.26 4.32
CA SER A 72 -3.73 -8.64 4.18
C SER A 72 -3.54 -9.29 5.53
N GLN A 73 -4.18 -10.43 5.72
CA GLN A 73 -4.12 -11.22 6.93
C GLN A 73 -3.34 -12.52 6.68
N SER A 74 -2.40 -12.85 7.57
CA SER A 74 -1.70 -14.14 7.54
C SER A 74 -2.31 -15.12 8.53
N LYS A 75 -2.05 -16.43 8.33
CA LYS A 75 -2.52 -17.44 9.28
C LYS A 75 -1.65 -17.37 10.54
N GLY A 76 -2.28 -17.26 11.70
CA GLY A 76 -1.61 -17.43 12.99
C GLY A 76 -1.41 -16.15 13.81
N THR A 77 -1.88 -15.00 13.32
CA THR A 77 -1.83 -13.72 14.05
C THR A 77 -2.89 -13.60 15.15
N GLY A 78 -3.88 -14.51 15.17
CA GLY A 78 -5.02 -14.44 16.10
C GLY A 78 -6.02 -13.31 15.77
N ASN A 79 -5.75 -12.52 14.74
CA ASN A 79 -6.68 -11.53 14.23
C ASN A 79 -7.83 -12.22 13.47
N GLU A 80 -9.05 -11.74 13.67
CA GLU A 80 -10.25 -12.31 13.05
C GLU A 80 -11.01 -11.27 12.21
N SER A 81 -10.46 -10.06 12.00
CA SER A 81 -11.17 -8.96 11.35
C SER A 81 -11.57 -9.25 9.91
N LEU A 82 -10.85 -10.11 9.17
CA LEU A 82 -11.27 -10.52 7.82
C LEU A 82 -12.16 -11.78 7.81
N ASN A 83 -12.36 -12.47 8.94
CA ASN A 83 -13.19 -13.68 9.03
C ASN A 83 -14.63 -13.48 8.53
N PRO A 84 -15.33 -12.35 8.81
CA PRO A 84 -16.65 -12.11 8.27
C PRO A 84 -16.67 -12.15 6.73
N LEU A 85 -15.69 -11.51 6.08
CA LEU A 85 -15.58 -11.50 4.62
C LEU A 85 -15.22 -12.87 4.06
N ILE A 86 -14.29 -13.59 4.71
CA ILE A 86 -13.93 -14.97 4.36
C ILE A 86 -15.19 -15.85 4.33
N ARG A 87 -16.01 -15.78 5.38
CA ARG A 87 -17.28 -16.53 5.47
C ARG A 87 -18.31 -16.06 4.45
N PHE A 88 -18.38 -14.75 4.20
CA PHE A 88 -19.28 -14.16 3.20
C PHE A 88 -19.02 -14.70 1.80
N ILE A 89 -17.75 -14.89 1.42
CA ILE A 89 -17.39 -15.48 0.12
C ILE A 89 -17.39 -17.02 0.13
N GLY A 90 -17.89 -17.65 1.20
CA GLY A 90 -18.07 -19.10 1.28
C GLY A 90 -16.82 -19.89 1.68
N LEU A 91 -15.77 -19.23 2.18
CA LEU A 91 -14.56 -19.88 2.65
C LEU A 91 -14.57 -20.12 4.17
N ASN A 92 -13.70 -21.01 4.61
CA ASN A 92 -13.53 -21.35 6.02
C ASN A 92 -12.28 -20.65 6.60
N PRO A 93 -12.43 -19.74 7.58
CA PRO A 93 -11.29 -19.04 8.18
C PRO A 93 -10.37 -19.97 9.01
N SER A 94 -10.81 -21.18 9.33
CA SER A 94 -9.98 -22.17 10.04
C SER A 94 -9.03 -22.94 9.10
N GLU A 95 -9.27 -22.90 7.80
CA GLU A 95 -8.48 -23.62 6.81
C GLU A 95 -7.20 -22.86 6.45
N GLY A 96 -6.06 -23.56 6.45
CA GLY A 96 -4.78 -22.92 6.14
C GLY A 96 -4.67 -22.42 4.71
N SER A 97 -5.35 -23.09 3.78
CA SER A 97 -5.42 -22.71 2.36
C SER A 97 -6.13 -21.38 2.11
N THR A 98 -6.86 -20.83 3.09
CA THR A 98 -7.47 -19.50 2.98
C THR A 98 -6.44 -18.38 3.01
N TYR A 99 -5.26 -18.63 3.59
CA TYR A 99 -4.25 -17.61 3.86
C TYR A 99 -3.02 -17.72 2.93
N PRO A 100 -2.31 -16.61 2.66
CA PRO A 100 -2.65 -15.25 3.06
C PRO A 100 -3.97 -14.80 2.42
N PHE A 101 -4.77 -14.06 3.18
CA PHE A 101 -6.05 -13.56 2.72
C PHE A 101 -5.92 -12.05 2.49
N THR A 102 -5.92 -11.65 1.22
CA THR A 102 -5.68 -10.27 0.81
C THR A 102 -6.93 -9.67 0.20
N VAL A 103 -7.26 -8.46 0.65
CA VAL A 103 -8.35 -7.63 0.11
C VAL A 103 -7.73 -6.37 -0.44
N SER A 104 -8.00 -6.09 -1.70
CA SER A 104 -7.70 -4.82 -2.36
C SER A 104 -9.00 -4.10 -2.69
N LEU A 105 -9.07 -2.83 -2.32
CA LEU A 105 -10.18 -1.93 -2.58
C LEU A 105 -9.65 -0.80 -3.45
N GLY A 106 -10.32 -0.51 -4.56
CA GLY A 106 -9.77 0.44 -5.51
C GLY A 106 -10.76 1.24 -6.34
N LEU A 107 -10.27 2.31 -6.96
CA LEU A 107 -10.93 2.99 -8.07
C LEU A 107 -10.08 2.86 -9.33
N LEU A 108 -10.72 2.61 -10.46
CA LEU A 108 -10.14 2.64 -11.80
C LEU A 108 -10.67 3.86 -12.54
N CYS A 109 -9.81 4.86 -12.77
CA CYS A 109 -10.21 6.20 -13.20
C CYS A 109 -9.62 6.57 -14.57
N MET A 110 -10.44 7.16 -15.45
CA MET A 110 -10.02 7.52 -16.81
C MET A 110 -10.74 8.75 -17.39
N PRO A 111 -10.14 9.45 -18.37
CA PRO A 111 -10.66 10.71 -18.88
C PRO A 111 -11.89 10.60 -19.81
N SER A 112 -12.40 9.40 -20.11
CA SER A 112 -13.60 9.23 -20.95
C SER A 112 -14.43 8.02 -20.50
N GLN A 113 -15.76 8.14 -20.59
CA GLN A 113 -16.66 6.97 -20.45
C GLN A 113 -16.62 6.06 -21.69
N GLU A 114 -16.33 6.61 -22.88
CA GLU A 114 -16.45 5.90 -24.17
C GLU A 114 -15.38 4.82 -24.36
N SER A 115 -14.27 4.90 -23.65
CA SER A 115 -13.17 3.93 -23.72
C SER A 115 -13.36 2.68 -22.87
N VAL A 116 -14.39 2.61 -22.01
CA VAL A 116 -14.70 1.40 -21.25
C VAL A 116 -16.19 1.07 -21.32
N SER A 117 -16.54 0.29 -22.34
CA SER A 117 -17.75 -0.52 -22.31
C SER A 117 -17.55 -1.69 -21.34
N TYR A 118 -17.44 -1.44 -20.03
CA TYR A 118 -17.58 -2.52 -19.06
C TYR A 118 -19.07 -2.81 -18.88
N GLN A 119 -19.61 -3.59 -19.80
CA GLN A 119 -20.85 -4.35 -19.60
C GLN A 119 -20.43 -5.72 -19.09
N GLY A 120 -20.59 -6.00 -17.80
CA GLY A 120 -20.11 -7.26 -17.21
C GLY A 120 -20.80 -7.61 -15.90
N GLU A 121 -21.35 -8.81 -15.86
CA GLU A 121 -22.23 -9.38 -14.85
C GLU A 121 -21.49 -9.75 -13.57
N GLY A 122 -21.76 -9.05 -12.46
CA GLY A 122 -21.37 -9.48 -11.11
C GLY A 122 -19.85 -9.73 -10.89
N PRO A 123 -19.48 -10.25 -9.71
CA PRO A 123 -18.11 -10.68 -9.43
C PRO A 123 -17.70 -11.91 -10.26
N GLY A 124 -16.47 -11.93 -10.76
CA GLY A 124 -15.85 -13.04 -11.49
C GLY A 124 -14.65 -13.63 -10.75
N VAL A 125 -14.28 -14.88 -11.05
CA VAL A 125 -13.08 -15.53 -10.50
C VAL A 125 -12.02 -15.62 -11.59
N GLU A 126 -10.88 -14.97 -11.37
CA GLU A 126 -9.72 -14.95 -12.27
C GLU A 126 -8.44 -15.21 -11.46
N ASP A 127 -7.57 -16.11 -11.93
CA ASP A 127 -6.29 -16.45 -11.31
C ASP A 127 -6.35 -16.72 -9.78
N GLY A 128 -7.44 -17.36 -9.34
CA GLY A 128 -7.65 -17.70 -7.93
C GLY A 128 -8.05 -16.50 -7.04
N ALA A 129 -8.45 -15.38 -7.64
CA ALA A 129 -8.99 -14.22 -6.94
C ALA A 129 -10.43 -13.93 -7.39
N LEU A 130 -11.23 -13.41 -6.46
CA LEU A 130 -12.53 -12.83 -6.76
C LEU A 130 -12.33 -11.38 -7.19
N TYR A 131 -12.67 -11.07 -8.43
CA TYR A 131 -12.56 -9.76 -9.03
C TYR A 131 -13.94 -9.15 -9.25
N PHE A 132 -14.09 -7.87 -8.91
CA PHE A 132 -15.28 -7.12 -9.21
C PHE A 132 -14.95 -5.68 -9.58
N VAL A 133 -15.51 -5.21 -10.70
CA VAL A 133 -15.46 -3.80 -11.12
C VAL A 133 -16.86 -3.34 -11.46
N SER A 134 -17.27 -2.20 -10.92
CA SER A 134 -18.62 -1.68 -11.17
C SER A 134 -18.76 -0.17 -11.05
N GLY A 135 -19.77 0.33 -11.76
CA GLY A 135 -20.31 1.67 -11.61
C GLY A 135 -19.30 2.76 -11.96
N PHE A 136 -19.28 3.18 -13.23
CA PHE A 136 -18.57 4.38 -13.62
C PHE A 136 -19.34 5.62 -13.18
N SER A 137 -18.78 6.39 -12.26
CA SER A 137 -19.28 7.70 -11.86
C SER A 137 -18.28 8.80 -12.21
N GLU A 138 -18.80 10.01 -12.48
CA GLU A 138 -17.94 11.20 -12.63
C GLU A 138 -17.29 11.49 -11.28
N ALA A 139 -15.96 11.48 -11.25
CA ALA A 139 -15.13 11.69 -10.07
C ALA A 139 -14.46 13.06 -10.07
N GLY A 140 -14.83 13.96 -10.99
CA GLY A 140 -14.34 15.34 -11.04
C GLY A 140 -13.62 15.70 -12.33
N VAL A 141 -12.82 16.76 -12.27
CA VAL A 141 -12.15 17.36 -13.43
C VAL A 141 -10.67 17.57 -13.11
N VAL A 142 -9.79 17.16 -14.03
CA VAL A 142 -8.34 17.37 -13.97
C VAL A 142 -7.96 18.24 -15.16
N GLY A 143 -7.63 19.52 -14.92
CA GLY A 143 -7.49 20.51 -16.00
C GLY A 143 -8.80 20.68 -16.76
N ASP A 144 -8.81 20.32 -18.05
CA ASP A 144 -10.01 20.36 -18.91
C ASP A 144 -10.65 18.98 -19.10
N LEU A 145 -10.12 17.93 -18.47
CA LEU A 145 -10.57 16.54 -18.65
C LEU A 145 -11.50 16.11 -17.52
N LYS A 146 -12.65 15.55 -17.87
CA LYS A 146 -13.53 14.88 -16.90
C LYS A 146 -12.98 13.50 -16.56
N LEU A 147 -12.89 13.20 -15.27
CA LEU A 147 -12.43 11.90 -14.79
C LEU A 147 -13.64 11.04 -14.39
N TYR A 148 -13.68 9.81 -14.88
CA TYR A 148 -14.70 8.82 -14.54
C TYR A 148 -14.05 7.64 -13.87
N CYS A 149 -14.58 7.22 -12.72
CA CYS A 149 -14.01 6.14 -11.93
C CYS A 149 -15.00 4.99 -11.77
N ALA A 150 -14.52 3.75 -11.91
CA ALA A 150 -15.22 2.55 -11.50
C ALA A 150 -14.68 2.04 -10.16
N ARG A 151 -15.57 1.52 -9.33
CA ARG A 151 -15.22 0.83 -8.07
C ARG A 151 -14.63 -0.53 -8.39
N ARG A 152 -13.59 -0.92 -7.66
CA ARG A 152 -12.89 -2.19 -7.81
C ARG A 152 -12.77 -2.86 -6.45
N VAL A 153 -12.94 -4.18 -6.43
CA VAL A 153 -12.61 -5.04 -5.30
C VAL A 153 -11.90 -6.26 -5.83
N ILE A 154 -10.78 -6.61 -5.21
CA ILE A 154 -10.11 -7.89 -5.39
C ILE A 154 -10.02 -8.58 -4.05
N VAL A 155 -10.50 -9.82 -3.97
CA VAL A 155 -10.32 -10.68 -2.82
C VAL A 155 -9.52 -11.90 -3.25
N LYS A 156 -8.30 -12.01 -2.73
CA LYS A 156 -7.37 -13.09 -3.03
C LYS A 156 -7.14 -13.94 -1.78
N PRO A 157 -7.85 -15.07 -1.62
CA PRO A 157 -7.47 -16.07 -0.64
C PRO A 157 -6.21 -16.82 -1.11
N GLY A 158 -5.61 -17.59 -0.21
CA GLY A 158 -4.49 -18.49 -0.55
C GLY A 158 -4.85 -19.50 -1.66
N ASN A 159 -6.13 -19.90 -1.75
CA ASN A 159 -6.63 -20.77 -2.82
C ASN A 159 -8.15 -20.57 -3.05
N LEU A 160 -8.55 -20.07 -4.23
CA LEU A 160 -9.95 -20.01 -4.67
C LEU A 160 -10.15 -20.95 -5.86
N THR A 161 -10.85 -22.07 -5.64
CA THR A 161 -11.00 -23.13 -6.66
C THR A 161 -12.40 -23.26 -7.23
N SER A 162 -13.37 -22.53 -6.69
CA SER A 162 -14.78 -22.58 -7.08
C SER A 162 -15.35 -21.19 -7.32
N GLY A 163 -16.44 -21.13 -8.09
CA GLY A 163 -17.20 -19.90 -8.31
C GLY A 163 -17.82 -19.42 -7.01
N VAL A 164 -17.59 -18.15 -6.67
CA VAL A 164 -18.22 -17.47 -5.54
C VAL A 164 -19.46 -16.75 -6.05
N ASN A 165 -20.64 -17.14 -5.54
CA ASN A 165 -21.89 -16.47 -5.91
C ASN A 165 -22.26 -15.42 -4.86
N VAL A 166 -21.77 -14.20 -5.04
CA VAL A 166 -22.09 -13.04 -4.20
C VAL A 166 -22.54 -11.86 -5.04
N ASN A 167 -23.42 -11.03 -4.49
CA ASN A 167 -23.79 -9.78 -5.13
C ASN A 167 -22.61 -8.80 -5.08
N GLY A 168 -22.34 -8.11 -6.18
CA GLY A 168 -21.20 -7.20 -6.28
C GLY A 168 -21.28 -5.97 -5.37
N GLU A 169 -22.46 -5.36 -5.18
CA GLU A 169 -22.62 -4.24 -4.26
C GLU A 169 -22.42 -4.66 -2.80
N ASP A 170 -22.89 -5.86 -2.46
CA ASP A 170 -22.67 -6.42 -1.12
C ASP A 170 -21.19 -6.76 -0.92
N LEU A 171 -20.52 -7.31 -1.95
CA LEU A 171 -19.07 -7.54 -1.91
C LEU A 171 -18.28 -6.25 -1.65
N VAL A 172 -18.64 -5.14 -2.31
CA VAL A 172 -18.01 -3.82 -2.06
C VAL A 172 -18.17 -3.41 -0.60
N LYS A 173 -19.39 -3.50 -0.06
CA LYS A 173 -19.68 -3.09 1.32
C LYS A 173 -18.97 -3.97 2.35
N GLU A 174 -19.05 -5.29 2.20
CA GLU A 174 -18.44 -6.24 3.12
C GLU A 174 -16.92 -6.17 3.07
N ALA A 175 -16.33 -6.03 1.88
CA ALA A 175 -14.89 -5.86 1.74
C ALA A 175 -14.40 -4.54 2.35
N ALA A 176 -15.11 -3.43 2.10
CA ALA A 176 -14.80 -2.13 2.71
C ALA A 176 -14.89 -2.19 4.23
N LYS A 177 -15.95 -2.82 4.77
CA LYS A 177 -16.15 -2.99 6.21
C LYS A 177 -15.04 -3.82 6.84
N ALA A 178 -14.74 -5.00 6.29
CA ALA A 178 -13.70 -5.88 6.82
C ALA A 178 -12.33 -5.20 6.81
N CYS A 179 -11.98 -4.47 5.75
CA CYS A 179 -10.75 -3.69 5.71
C CYS A 179 -10.71 -2.56 6.75
N ARG A 180 -11.83 -1.88 7.03
CA ARG A 180 -11.88 -0.86 8.09
C ARG A 180 -11.66 -1.48 9.46
N GLU A 181 -12.37 -2.56 9.77
CA GLU A 181 -12.22 -3.30 11.04
C GLU A 181 -10.78 -3.83 11.20
N PHE A 182 -10.16 -4.32 10.10
CA PHE A 182 -8.77 -4.77 10.10
C PHE A 182 -7.75 -3.64 10.31
N ARG A 183 -7.99 -2.45 9.73
CA ARG A 183 -7.15 -1.27 10.01
C ARG A 183 -7.35 -0.76 11.43
N GLU A 184 -8.57 -0.81 11.95
CA GLU A 184 -8.90 -0.41 13.32
C GLU A 184 -8.23 -1.32 14.35
N SER A 185 -8.14 -2.63 14.09
CA SER A 185 -7.39 -3.57 14.94
C SER A 185 -5.88 -3.26 14.98
N HIS A 186 -5.38 -2.44 14.06
CA HIS A 186 -3.99 -1.96 13.99
C HIS A 186 -3.90 -0.42 14.14
N SER A 187 -4.90 0.20 14.77
CA SER A 187 -5.03 1.67 14.82
C SER A 187 -3.82 2.39 15.41
N ASP A 188 -3.17 1.85 16.44
CA ASP A 188 -1.95 2.43 17.01
C ASP A 188 -0.81 2.46 15.98
N LEU A 189 -0.70 1.42 15.16
CA LEU A 189 0.32 1.32 14.12
C LEU A 189 0.04 2.26 12.96
N VAL A 190 -1.20 2.30 12.49
CA VAL A 190 -1.68 3.22 11.46
C VAL A 190 -1.49 4.69 11.90
N LYS A 191 -1.77 4.99 13.17
CA LYS A 191 -1.54 6.30 13.76
C LYS A 191 -0.05 6.63 13.81
N SER A 192 0.80 5.69 14.25
CA SER A 192 2.25 5.88 14.30
C SER A 192 2.84 6.14 12.91
N PHE A 193 2.38 5.42 11.89
CA PHE A 193 2.73 5.69 10.49
C PHE A 193 2.34 7.13 10.11
N SER A 194 1.10 7.51 10.39
CA SER A 194 0.55 8.82 10.05
C SER A 194 1.28 9.97 10.73
N GLU A 195 1.67 9.81 11.99
CA GLU A 195 2.48 10.79 12.72
C GLU A 195 3.92 10.87 12.18
N SER A 196 4.47 9.74 11.74
CA SER A 196 5.85 9.65 11.24
C SER A 196 6.02 10.26 9.85
N PHE A 197 5.06 10.03 8.96
CA PHE A 197 5.14 10.44 7.56
C PHE A 197 4.21 11.60 7.21
N GLY A 198 3.23 11.93 8.06
CA GLY A 198 2.23 12.97 7.77
C GLY A 198 1.30 12.61 6.61
N LEU A 199 1.13 11.31 6.34
CA LEU A 199 0.34 10.67 5.29
C LEU A 199 -0.31 9.42 5.89
N GLU A 200 -1.50 9.02 5.45
CA GLU A 200 -2.03 7.71 5.90
C GLU A 200 -1.47 6.57 5.02
N PRO A 201 -1.44 5.33 5.50
CA PRO A 201 -0.95 4.20 4.72
C PRO A 201 -1.97 3.72 3.68
N ALA A 202 -1.46 3.12 2.62
CA ALA A 202 -2.26 2.42 1.62
C ALA A 202 -2.44 0.93 1.98
N GLU A 203 -1.47 0.35 2.70
CA GLU A 203 -1.43 -1.09 2.96
C GLU A 203 -1.28 -1.36 4.46
N VAL A 204 -2.02 -2.34 4.97
CA VAL A 204 -1.77 -2.97 6.27
C VAL A 204 -1.68 -4.47 6.05
N VAL A 205 -0.53 -5.05 6.36
CA VAL A 205 -0.17 -6.42 6.02
C VAL A 205 0.36 -7.13 7.26
N GLU A 206 -0.34 -8.15 7.70
CA GLU A 206 0.20 -9.12 8.64
C GLU A 206 1.12 -10.09 7.89
N ILE A 207 2.38 -10.14 8.29
CA ILE A 207 3.41 -10.95 7.64
C ILE A 207 3.47 -12.31 8.34
N ASP A 208 3.57 -12.29 9.66
CA ASP A 208 3.73 -13.45 10.54
C ASP A 208 3.30 -13.10 11.98
N GLU A 209 3.40 -14.05 12.92
CA GLU A 209 2.94 -13.86 14.30
C GLU A 209 3.66 -12.68 14.97
N GLY A 210 2.91 -11.63 15.33
CA GLY A 210 3.45 -10.41 15.94
C GLY A 210 4.23 -9.51 14.97
N SER A 211 4.09 -9.72 13.67
CA SER A 211 4.80 -8.97 12.62
C SER A 211 3.83 -8.34 11.64
N VAL A 212 3.81 -7.01 11.61
CA VAL A 212 2.86 -6.22 10.85
C VAL A 212 3.60 -5.11 10.11
N GLY A 213 3.37 -5.02 8.81
CA GLY A 213 3.79 -3.94 7.93
C GLY A 213 2.64 -2.97 7.68
N VAL A 214 2.94 -1.68 7.70
CA VAL A 214 2.05 -0.60 7.31
C VAL A 214 2.78 0.28 6.31
N ASP A 215 2.31 0.28 5.07
CA ASP A 215 3.10 0.78 3.94
C ASP A 215 2.30 1.72 3.05
N LEU A 216 3.03 2.60 2.36
CA LEU A 216 2.54 3.46 1.29
C LEU A 216 3.48 3.30 0.09
N PRO A 217 3.13 2.45 -0.88
CA PRO A 217 3.77 2.45 -2.19
C PRO A 217 3.63 3.82 -2.85
N LEU A 218 4.62 4.20 -3.65
CA LEU A 218 4.70 5.50 -4.30
C LEU A 218 4.79 5.30 -5.81
N SER A 219 3.90 5.97 -6.53
CA SER A 219 3.92 5.91 -7.99
C SER A 219 5.07 6.74 -8.55
N LEU A 220 6.05 6.03 -9.11
CA LEU A 220 7.17 6.63 -9.84
C LEU A 220 6.74 7.18 -11.21
N SER A 221 5.53 6.86 -11.68
CA SER A 221 4.98 7.40 -12.94
C SER A 221 4.25 8.73 -12.74
N LEU A 222 3.69 8.97 -11.55
CA LEU A 222 3.00 10.22 -11.19
C LEU A 222 3.86 11.21 -10.42
N MET A 223 4.85 10.72 -9.66
CA MET A 223 5.67 11.54 -8.77
C MET A 223 7.09 11.70 -9.32
N GLU A 224 7.26 12.54 -10.35
CA GLU A 224 8.58 12.77 -10.99
C GLU A 224 9.70 13.16 -10.00
N PRO A 225 9.48 14.02 -8.98
CA PRO A 225 10.50 14.30 -7.98
C PRO A 225 10.90 13.06 -7.15
N VAL A 226 9.92 12.23 -6.77
CA VAL A 226 10.15 10.96 -6.06
C VAL A 226 10.89 9.97 -6.95
N LYS A 227 10.54 9.87 -8.23
CA LYS A 227 11.27 9.05 -9.22
C LYS A 227 12.72 9.48 -9.38
N ALA A 228 12.97 10.78 -9.47
CA ALA A 228 14.33 11.31 -9.54
C ALA A 228 15.14 10.98 -8.28
N LEU A 229 14.51 11.08 -7.10
CA LEU A 229 15.12 10.71 -5.83
C LEU A 229 15.41 9.21 -5.75
N ALA A 230 14.42 8.36 -6.08
CA ALA A 230 14.57 6.91 -6.14
C ALA A 230 15.70 6.50 -7.09
N SER A 231 15.79 7.13 -8.27
CA SER A 231 16.84 6.83 -9.26
C SER A 231 18.23 7.17 -8.73
N ARG A 232 18.38 8.31 -8.04
CA ARG A 232 19.65 8.70 -7.41
C ARG A 232 20.04 7.72 -6.31
N LEU A 233 19.10 7.34 -5.45
CA LEU A 233 19.35 6.38 -4.37
C LEU A 233 19.70 4.99 -4.92
N LYS A 234 18.96 4.51 -5.92
CA LYS A 234 19.18 3.20 -6.56
C LYS A 234 20.51 3.12 -7.29
N SER A 235 20.93 4.20 -7.95
CA SER A 235 22.22 4.25 -8.69
C SER A 235 23.46 4.02 -7.83
N ALA A 236 23.33 4.16 -6.49
CA ALA A 236 24.41 3.84 -5.56
C ALA A 236 24.63 2.33 -5.37
N VAL A 237 23.64 1.50 -5.72
CA VAL A 237 23.63 0.06 -5.43
C VAL A 237 23.36 -0.81 -6.67
N SER A 238 22.78 -0.26 -7.73
CA SER A 238 22.39 -1.00 -8.93
C SER A 238 22.27 -0.06 -10.15
N GLU A 239 22.57 -0.57 -11.34
CA GLU A 239 22.37 0.13 -12.61
C GLU A 239 20.92 0.03 -13.13
N GLU A 240 20.10 -0.81 -12.52
CA GLU A 240 18.69 -0.97 -12.89
C GLU A 240 17.87 0.26 -12.47
N ALA A 241 16.91 0.63 -13.33
CA ALA A 241 15.97 1.70 -13.00
C ALA A 241 15.06 1.27 -11.84
N PRO A 242 14.72 2.19 -10.91
CA PRO A 242 13.80 1.87 -9.83
C PRO A 242 12.42 1.51 -10.39
N SER A 243 11.90 0.39 -9.93
CA SER A 243 10.57 -0.15 -10.22
C SER A 243 9.56 0.17 -9.13
N LEU A 244 10.01 0.35 -7.89
CA LEU A 244 9.16 0.64 -6.74
C LEU A 244 9.89 1.52 -5.73
N MET A 245 9.18 2.48 -5.17
CA MET A 245 9.57 3.12 -3.92
C MET A 245 8.39 3.06 -2.96
N LEU A 246 8.64 2.81 -1.67
CA LEU A 246 7.60 2.84 -0.65
C LEU A 246 8.12 3.45 0.65
N LEU A 247 7.19 4.01 1.41
CA LEU A 247 7.38 4.35 2.82
C LEU A 247 6.74 3.27 3.67
N GLY A 248 7.39 2.88 4.76
CA GLY A 248 6.90 1.77 5.57
C GLY A 248 7.18 1.93 7.04
N LEU A 249 6.35 1.27 7.82
CA LEU A 249 6.54 1.02 9.23
C LEU A 249 6.32 -0.47 9.48
N GLN A 250 7.37 -1.18 9.90
CA GLN A 250 7.30 -2.60 10.18
C GLN A 250 7.62 -2.87 11.64
N CYS A 251 6.68 -3.45 12.37
CA CYS A 251 6.95 -3.94 13.72
C CYS A 251 7.21 -5.44 13.64
N THR A 252 8.29 -5.89 14.25
CA THR A 252 8.57 -7.31 14.47
C THR A 252 8.58 -7.56 15.97
N GLY A 253 8.05 -8.70 16.42
CA GLY A 253 8.02 -9.08 17.84
C GLY A 253 9.39 -9.36 18.48
N GLY A 254 10.51 -8.95 17.88
CA GLY A 254 11.86 -9.28 18.31
C GLY A 254 12.81 -8.08 18.37
N GLU A 255 13.92 -8.25 19.09
CA GLU A 255 15.02 -7.29 19.12
C GLU A 255 15.72 -7.24 17.76
N GLY A 256 16.07 -6.03 17.29
CA GLY A 256 16.87 -5.86 16.09
C GLY A 256 17.58 -4.52 16.11
N GLU A 257 18.39 -4.27 15.10
CA GLU A 257 19.23 -3.06 15.04
C GLU A 257 18.40 -1.76 15.10
N ASP A 258 19.00 -0.71 15.66
CA ASP A 258 18.41 0.62 15.79
C ASP A 258 18.23 1.32 14.43
N TYR A 259 18.98 0.90 13.41
CA TYR A 259 18.86 1.37 12.04
C TYR A 259 19.17 0.25 11.06
N VAL A 260 18.68 0.40 9.83
CA VAL A 260 18.97 -0.48 8.70
C VAL A 260 19.48 0.40 7.55
N LEU A 261 20.63 0.03 7.00
CA LEU A 261 21.20 0.55 5.76
C LEU A 261 21.62 -0.68 4.97
N ASN A 262 20.69 -1.27 4.23
CA ASN A 262 20.90 -2.55 3.57
C ASN A 262 20.64 -2.42 2.07
N ALA A 263 21.52 -3.00 1.27
CA ALA A 263 21.36 -3.18 -0.16
C ALA A 263 21.42 -4.69 -0.44
N SER A 264 20.33 -5.27 -0.94
CA SER A 264 20.33 -6.68 -1.33
C SER A 264 21.16 -6.90 -2.59
N GLU A 265 21.58 -8.13 -2.83
CA GLU A 265 22.25 -8.53 -4.09
C GLU A 265 21.35 -8.31 -5.31
N ASP A 266 20.02 -8.37 -5.11
CA ASP A 266 18.99 -8.04 -6.12
C ASP A 266 18.79 -6.51 -6.28
N GLY A 267 19.66 -5.71 -5.68
CA GLY A 267 19.67 -4.26 -5.79
C GLY A 267 18.56 -3.55 -5.01
N VAL A 268 17.89 -4.20 -4.05
CA VAL A 268 16.88 -3.55 -3.21
C VAL A 268 17.57 -2.76 -2.10
N LEU A 269 17.33 -1.46 -2.04
CA LEU A 269 17.81 -0.59 -0.98
C LEU A 269 16.74 -0.42 0.09
N VAL A 270 17.07 -0.73 1.35
CA VAL A 270 16.23 -0.48 2.52
C VAL A 270 16.98 0.41 3.49
N ILE A 271 16.39 1.56 3.81
CA ILE A 271 16.93 2.52 4.77
C ILE A 271 15.87 2.80 5.83
N GLY A 272 16.19 2.52 7.08
CA GLY A 272 15.24 2.67 8.18
C GLY A 272 15.86 2.92 9.53
N LYS A 273 15.03 3.42 10.46
CA LYS A 273 15.37 3.67 11.85
C LYS A 273 14.29 3.10 12.76
N ARG A 274 14.70 2.37 13.79
CA ARG A 274 13.81 1.85 14.82
C ARG A 274 13.28 2.98 15.68
N GLN A 275 11.99 2.94 15.93
CA GLN A 275 11.28 3.86 16.79
C GLN A 275 11.20 3.30 18.22
N SER A 276 10.85 4.16 19.18
CA SER A 276 10.73 3.77 20.60
C SER A 276 9.65 2.73 20.87
N ASN A 277 8.70 2.55 19.95
CA ASN A 277 7.67 1.49 19.99
C ASN A 277 8.19 0.14 19.45
N GLY A 278 9.47 0.04 19.09
CA GLY A 278 10.09 -1.18 18.57
C GLY A 278 9.96 -1.36 17.06
N CYS A 279 9.21 -0.50 16.37
CA CYS A 279 8.96 -0.63 14.93
C CYS A 279 10.03 0.06 14.09
N LEU A 280 10.40 -0.55 12.97
CA LEU A 280 11.31 0.04 11.98
C LEU A 280 10.51 0.98 11.08
N ARG A 281 10.82 2.29 11.13
CA ARG A 281 10.38 3.27 10.14
C ARG A 281 11.37 3.27 8.99
N TYR A 282 10.92 3.03 7.77
CA TYR A 282 11.83 2.88 6.64
C TYR A 282 11.27 3.48 5.34
N PHE A 283 12.16 3.62 4.37
CA PHE A 283 11.79 3.60 2.96
C PHE A 283 12.56 2.49 2.25
N MET A 284 11.96 1.99 1.18
CA MET A 284 12.58 0.99 0.31
C MET A 284 12.58 1.51 -1.13
N VAL A 285 13.65 1.21 -1.88
CA VAL A 285 13.75 1.41 -3.32
C VAL A 285 14.15 0.08 -3.97
N LYS A 286 13.32 -0.43 -4.87
CA LYS A 286 13.57 -1.66 -5.62
C LYS A 286 13.71 -1.37 -7.10
#